data_AF-A0A227J602-F1
#
_entry.id   AF-A0A227J602-F1
#
_cell.length_a   1.000
_cell.length_b   1.000
_cell.length_c   1.000
_cell.angle_alpha   90.00
_cell.angle_beta   90.00
_cell.angle_gamma   90.00
#
_symmetry.space_group_name_H-M   'P 1'
#
loop_
_entity.id
_entity.type
_entity.pdbx_description
1 polymer ?
#
loop_
_entity_poly.entity_id
_entity_poly.type
_entity_poly.pdbx_seq_one_letter_code
_entity_poly.pdbx_strand_id
1 'polypeptide(L)'
;THDLEIRGAGELLGDEQSGQIQSVGFTLYMEMLEQAVEALKEGKEPSLDDLLREQTEVELRIPALLPDDYIPDVNTRLSMYKRIASVSDSDELSELKVELIDRFGLLPDAAKNLLAVSELKFA
;
A
#
# COMPACT_ATOMS: atom_id res chain seq x y z
N THR A 1 4.66 -2.10 -36.08
CA THR A 1 6.13 -2.16 -35.90
C THR A 1 6.53 -2.23 -34.43
N HIS A 2 5.66 -2.73 -33.54
CA HIS A 2 5.94 -2.89 -32.10
C HIS A 2 6.03 -4.38 -31.69
N ASP A 3 5.92 -5.30 -32.65
CA ASP A 3 5.85 -6.75 -32.41
C ASP A 3 7.19 -7.49 -32.53
N LEU A 4 8.30 -6.75 -32.67
CA LEU A 4 9.64 -7.34 -32.88
C LEU A 4 10.57 -7.23 -31.67
N GLU A 5 10.26 -6.42 -30.66
CA GLU A 5 11.08 -6.28 -29.45
C GLU A 5 10.69 -7.26 -28.34
N ILE A 6 9.46 -7.79 -28.36
CA ILE A 6 8.95 -8.70 -27.33
C ILE A 6 9.52 -10.13 -27.48
N ARG A 7 9.97 -10.50 -28.68
CA ARG A 7 10.34 -11.90 -28.99
C ARG A 7 11.78 -12.27 -28.65
N GLY A 8 12.64 -11.30 -28.33
CA GLY A 8 14.07 -11.52 -28.03
C GLY A 8 14.37 -11.92 -26.57
N ALA A 9 13.41 -11.73 -25.66
CA ALA A 9 13.58 -12.06 -24.23
C ALA A 9 12.95 -13.41 -23.84
N GLY A 10 12.44 -14.19 -24.82
CA GLY A 10 11.64 -15.40 -24.59
C GLY A 10 12.42 -16.72 -24.50
N GLU A 11 13.75 -16.72 -24.47
CA GLU A 11 14.56 -17.97 -24.44
C GLU A 11 15.29 -18.20 -23.11
N LEU A 12 15.00 -17.41 -22.06
CA LEU A 12 15.55 -17.64 -20.73
C LEU A 12 14.42 -17.54 -19.70
N LEU A 13 13.92 -18.72 -19.32
CA LEU A 13 13.14 -19.01 -18.12
C LEU A 13 11.61 -18.91 -18.27
N GLY A 14 11.02 -20.06 -18.59
CA GLY A 14 9.83 -20.62 -17.95
C GLY A 14 8.62 -19.70 -17.79
N ASP A 15 7.71 -19.81 -18.75
CA ASP A 15 6.36 -19.27 -18.71
C ASP A 15 5.61 -19.73 -17.45
N GLU A 16 5.14 -18.78 -16.64
CA GLU A 16 3.88 -18.76 -15.85
C GLU A 16 3.94 -17.89 -14.57
N GLN A 17 5.11 -17.40 -14.12
CA GLN A 17 5.22 -16.52 -12.93
C GLN A 17 5.87 -15.15 -13.15
N SER A 18 6.47 -14.89 -14.32
CA SER A 18 7.19 -13.63 -14.60
C SER A 18 6.28 -12.40 -14.73
N GLY A 19 5.03 -12.57 -15.20
CA GLY A 19 4.12 -11.45 -15.48
C GLY A 19 3.75 -10.60 -14.26
N GLN A 20 3.56 -11.21 -13.08
CA GLN A 20 3.24 -10.45 -11.86
C GLN A 20 4.48 -9.74 -11.27
N ILE A 21 5.65 -10.37 -11.31
CA ILE A 21 6.90 -9.78 -10.79
C ILE A 21 7.32 -8.58 -11.67
N GLN A 22 7.16 -8.68 -12.99
CA GLN A 22 7.49 -7.61 -13.92
C GLN A 22 6.54 -6.40 -13.76
N SER A 23 5.26 -6.63 -13.40
CA SER A 23 4.29 -5.56 -13.17
C SER A 23 4.57 -4.73 -11.91
N VAL A 24 5.05 -5.35 -10.83
CA VAL A 24 5.43 -4.66 -9.59
C VAL A 24 6.65 -3.75 -9.86
N GLY A 25 7.64 -4.26 -10.59
CA GLY A 25 8.82 -3.47 -10.97
C GLY A 25 8.50 -2.27 -11.85
N PHE A 26 7.56 -2.41 -12.79
CA PHE A 26 7.11 -1.30 -13.63
C PHE A 26 6.32 -0.25 -12.84
N THR A 27 5.43 -0.68 -11.95
CA THR A 27 4.63 0.24 -11.12
C THR A 27 5.53 1.06 -10.20
N LEU A 28 6.46 0.40 -9.51
CA LEU A 28 7.45 1.06 -8.66
C LEU A 28 8.34 2.02 -9.46
N TYR A 29 8.76 1.63 -10.67
CA TYR A 29 9.54 2.51 -11.54
C TYR A 29 8.77 3.78 -11.93
N MET A 30 7.49 3.65 -12.26
CA MET A 30 6.65 4.81 -12.61
C MET A 30 6.41 5.72 -11.40
N GLU A 31 6.21 5.16 -10.21
CA GLU A 31 6.07 5.90 -8.95
C GLU A 31 7.35 6.69 -8.62
N MET A 32 8.52 6.04 -8.71
CA MET A 32 9.82 6.70 -8.53
C MET A 32 10.06 7.81 -9.57
N LEU A 33 9.61 7.62 -10.81
CA LEU A 33 9.73 8.62 -11.88
C LEU A 33 8.85 9.83 -11.61
N GLU A 34 7.60 9.62 -11.17
CA GLU A 34 6.65 10.68 -10.85
C GLU A 34 7.16 11.54 -9.69
N GLN A 35 7.60 10.91 -8.60
CA GLN A 35 8.20 11.59 -7.44
C GLN A 35 9.46 12.37 -7.83
N ALA A 36 10.33 11.82 -8.70
CA ALA A 36 11.53 12.53 -9.16
C ALA A 36 11.17 13.77 -10.01
N VAL A 37 10.14 13.70 -10.85
CA VAL A 37 9.65 14.84 -11.64
C VAL A 37 9.07 15.93 -10.73
N GLU A 38 8.34 15.54 -9.68
CA GLU A 38 7.78 16.48 -8.70
C GLU A 38 8.87 17.18 -7.89
N ALA A 39 9.86 16.45 -7.38
CA ALA A 39 11.01 17.02 -6.70
C ALA A 39 11.78 18.03 -7.57
N LEU A 40 11.98 17.72 -8.85
CA LEU A 40 12.64 18.63 -9.81
C LEU A 40 11.81 19.90 -10.08
N LYS A 41 10.47 19.79 -10.16
CA LYS A 41 9.59 20.97 -10.28
C LYS A 41 9.68 21.88 -9.06
N GLU A 42 9.93 21.32 -7.89
CA GLU A 42 10.15 22.06 -6.63
C GLU A 42 11.58 22.59 -6.48
N GLY A 43 12.46 22.34 -7.45
CA GLY A 43 13.87 22.77 -7.40
C GLY A 43 14.74 21.99 -6.42
N LYS A 44 14.28 20.80 -6.00
CA LYS A 44 15.02 19.87 -5.13
C LYS A 44 15.76 18.85 -5.99
N GLU A 45 16.96 18.44 -5.58
CA GLU A 45 17.61 17.25 -6.14
C GLU A 45 16.98 16.00 -5.50
N PRO A 46 16.32 15.12 -6.28
CA PRO A 46 15.77 13.89 -5.72
C PRO A 46 16.91 12.94 -5.31
N SER A 47 16.98 12.65 -4.01
CA SER A 47 17.83 11.58 -3.48
C SER A 47 17.11 10.24 -3.60
N LEU A 48 17.82 9.18 -3.97
CA LEU A 48 17.28 7.82 -3.93
C LEU A 48 16.82 7.43 -2.52
N ASP A 49 17.48 7.95 -1.49
CA ASP A 49 17.05 7.75 -0.10
C ASP A 49 15.73 8.45 0.19
N ASP A 50 15.46 9.63 -0.39
CA ASP A 50 14.22 10.36 -0.16
C ASP A 50 13.04 9.71 -0.90
N LEU A 51 13.29 9.14 -2.08
CA LEU A 51 12.30 8.35 -2.85
C LEU A 51 11.90 7.02 -2.15
N LEU A 52 12.75 6.53 -1.24
CA LEU A 52 12.52 5.28 -0.50
C LEU A 52 12.11 5.51 0.97
N ARG A 53 12.06 6.77 1.42
CA ARG A 53 12.01 7.13 2.85
C ARG A 53 10.63 7.22 3.50
N GLU A 54 9.56 6.84 2.84
CA GLU A 54 8.20 6.99 3.41
C GLU A 54 7.68 5.72 4.10
N GLN A 55 8.50 5.04 4.90
CA GLN A 55 8.05 3.88 5.66
C GLN A 55 8.27 4.14 7.16
N THR A 56 7.34 4.86 7.78
CA THR A 56 7.28 4.96 9.24
C THR A 56 6.87 3.60 9.81
N GLU A 57 7.85 2.88 10.38
CA GLU A 57 7.62 1.61 11.06
C GLU A 57 7.19 1.85 12.52
N VAL A 58 6.06 1.27 12.91
CA VAL A 58 5.48 1.42 14.25
C VAL A 58 5.31 0.04 14.87
N GLU A 59 6.18 -0.33 15.81
CA GLU A 59 6.11 -1.61 16.52
C GLU A 59 5.75 -1.43 18.00
N LEU A 60 4.50 -1.76 18.36
CA LEU A 60 3.95 -1.58 19.72
C LEU A 60 3.74 -2.89 20.49
N ARG A 61 4.07 -4.05 19.90
CA ARG A 61 3.85 -5.39 20.48
C ARG A 61 2.41 -5.63 20.98
N ILE A 62 1.44 -5.01 20.33
CA ILE A 62 0.01 -5.22 20.55
C ILE A 62 -0.61 -5.86 19.31
N PRO A 63 -1.69 -6.66 19.46
CA PRO A 63 -2.44 -7.15 18.31
C PRO A 63 -3.06 -5.96 17.57
N ALA A 64 -2.64 -5.72 16.33
CA ALA A 64 -3.11 -4.67 15.45
C ALA A 64 -3.47 -5.28 14.10
N LEU A 65 -4.70 -5.79 13.99
CA LEU A 65 -5.19 -6.52 12.81
C LEU A 65 -6.72 -6.48 12.75
N LEU A 66 -7.27 -6.73 11.57
CA LEU A 66 -8.69 -7.03 11.36
C LEU A 66 -8.91 -8.53 11.63
N PRO A 67 -9.66 -8.90 12.69
CA PRO A 67 -9.93 -10.31 12.99
C PRO A 67 -10.79 -11.00 11.93
N ASP A 68 -10.67 -12.31 11.82
CA ASP A 68 -11.49 -13.14 10.92
C ASP A 68 -12.94 -13.30 11.39
N ASP A 69 -13.20 -13.22 12.70
CA ASP A 69 -14.55 -13.16 13.27
C ASP A 69 -15.25 -11.81 13.03
N TYR A 70 -14.49 -10.74 12.79
CA TYR A 70 -15.04 -9.41 12.47
C TYR A 70 -15.29 -9.21 10.97
N ILE A 71 -14.33 -9.59 10.13
CA ILE A 71 -14.49 -9.57 8.67
C ILE A 71 -14.10 -10.95 8.14
N PRO A 72 -15.05 -11.89 7.96
CA PRO A 72 -14.73 -13.26 7.54
C PRO A 72 -14.15 -13.36 6.13
N ASP A 73 -14.68 -12.56 5.19
CA ASP A 73 -14.24 -12.57 3.80
C ASP A 73 -12.83 -11.98 3.65
N VAL A 74 -11.91 -12.80 3.14
CA VAL A 74 -10.49 -12.46 3.00
C VAL A 74 -10.27 -11.31 2.01
N ASN A 75 -11.03 -11.27 0.91
CA ASN A 75 -10.89 -10.24 -0.11
C ASN A 75 -11.31 -8.87 0.43
N THR A 76 -12.43 -8.82 1.15
CA THR A 76 -12.91 -7.62 1.83
C THR A 76 -11.90 -7.16 2.88
N ARG A 77 -11.36 -8.08 3.68
CA ARG A 77 -10.34 -7.76 4.67
C ARG A 77 -9.06 -7.20 4.04
N LEU A 78 -8.58 -7.79 2.94
CA LEU A 78 -7.43 -7.30 2.19
C LEU A 78 -7.69 -5.92 1.58
N SER A 79 -8.90 -5.69 1.04
CA SER A 79 -9.33 -4.38 0.54
C SER A 79 -9.32 -3.33 1.66
N MET A 80 -9.81 -3.68 2.86
CA MET A 80 -9.76 -2.80 4.02
C MET A 80 -8.33 -2.49 4.45
N TYR A 81 -7.44 -3.49 4.49
CA TYR A 81 -6.02 -3.23 4.78
C TYR A 81 -5.39 -2.27 3.80
N LYS A 82 -5.64 -2.44 2.50
CA LYS A 82 -5.15 -1.50 1.47
C LYS A 82 -5.67 -0.10 1.72
N ARG A 83 -6.97 0.05 1.99
CA ARG A 83 -7.57 1.36 2.27
C ARG A 83 -6.96 2.02 3.51
N ILE A 84 -6.84 1.29 4.63
CA ILE A 84 -6.20 1.79 5.86
C ILE A 84 -4.78 2.26 5.57
N ALA A 85 -3.99 1.48 4.81
CA ALA A 85 -2.61 1.80 4.50
C ALA A 85 -2.45 3.00 3.53
N SER A 86 -3.48 3.31 2.74
CA SER A 86 -3.50 4.43 1.79
C SER A 86 -4.12 5.71 2.33
N VAL A 87 -4.63 5.70 3.57
CA VAL A 87 -5.16 6.92 4.20
C VAL A 87 -4.03 7.93 4.37
N SER A 88 -4.31 9.20 4.05
CA SER A 88 -3.32 10.28 4.12
C SER A 88 -3.52 11.23 5.32
N ASP A 89 -4.71 11.22 5.94
CA ASP A 89 -5.03 12.08 7.09
C ASP A 89 -5.98 11.44 8.11
N SER A 90 -6.16 12.11 9.26
CA SER A 90 -7.01 11.63 10.35
C SER A 90 -8.51 11.63 10.03
N ASP A 91 -8.95 12.47 9.10
CA ASP A 91 -10.36 12.61 8.76
C ASP A 91 -10.81 11.44 7.89
N GLU A 92 -10.02 11.10 6.86
CA GLU A 92 -10.19 9.89 6.04
C GLU A 92 -10.17 8.61 6.90
N LEU A 93 -9.27 8.54 7.90
CA LEU A 93 -9.22 7.40 8.83
C LEU A 93 -10.51 7.31 9.67
N SER A 94 -11.06 8.46 10.06
CA SER A 94 -12.30 8.55 10.83
C SER A 94 -13.52 8.15 9.99
N GLU A 95 -13.57 8.54 8.72
CA GLU A 95 -14.60 8.07 7.79
C GLU A 95 -14.54 6.56 7.59
N LEU A 96 -13.33 6.02 7.40
CA LEU A 96 -13.13 4.58 7.26
C LEU A 96 -13.55 3.82 8.53
N LYS A 97 -13.29 4.39 9.70
CA LYS A 97 -13.74 3.85 10.98
C LYS A 97 -15.28 3.80 11.06
N VAL A 98 -15.97 4.86 10.64
CA VAL A 98 -17.44 4.89 10.60
C VAL A 98 -17.96 3.84 9.64
N GLU A 99 -17.36 3.70 8.46
CA GLU A 99 -17.75 2.68 7.49
C GLU A 99 -17.56 1.26 8.05
N LEU A 100 -16.45 0.99 8.74
CA LEU A 100 -16.21 -0.31 9.39
C LEU A 100 -17.30 -0.61 10.42
N ILE A 101 -17.72 0.39 11.20
CA ILE A 101 -18.77 0.23 12.20
C ILE A 101 -20.13 -0.01 11.55
N ASP A 102 -20.47 0.73 10.49
CA ASP A 102 -21.74 0.59 9.78
C ASP A 102 -21.88 -0.80 9.11
N ARG A 103 -20.78 -1.29 8.53
CA ARG A 103 -20.78 -2.55 7.77
C ARG A 103 -20.60 -3.80 8.62
N PHE A 104 -19.79 -3.73 9.67
CA PHE A 104 -19.34 -4.90 10.44
C PHE A 104 -19.66 -4.81 11.93
N GLY A 105 -20.21 -3.68 12.39
CA GLY A 105 -20.54 -3.44 13.80
C GLY A 105 -19.33 -3.00 14.62
N LEU A 106 -19.42 -3.14 15.94
CA LEU A 106 -18.42 -2.62 16.87
C LEU A 106 -17.03 -3.18 16.59
N LEU A 107 -16.04 -2.29 16.56
CA LEU A 107 -14.64 -2.66 16.35
C LEU A 107 -14.12 -3.51 17.52
N PRO A 108 -13.53 -4.69 17.25
CA PRO A 108 -12.74 -5.43 18.23
C PRO A 108 -11.50 -4.63 18.64
N ASP A 109 -10.90 -4.97 19.78
CA ASP A 109 -9.74 -4.24 20.29
C ASP A 109 -8.54 -4.30 19.35
N ALA A 110 -8.31 -5.43 18.66
CA ALA A 110 -7.26 -5.54 17.66
C ALA A 110 -7.47 -4.60 16.46
N ALA A 111 -8.72 -4.36 16.06
CA ALA A 111 -9.04 -3.43 14.97
C ALA A 111 -8.92 -1.97 15.43
N LYS A 112 -9.29 -1.65 16.67
CA LYS A 112 -9.03 -0.34 17.26
C LYS A 112 -7.53 -0.03 17.31
N ASN A 113 -6.74 -1.00 17.74
CA ASN A 113 -5.28 -0.89 17.78
C ASN A 113 -4.70 -0.65 16.38
N LEU A 114 -5.21 -1.37 15.36
CA LEU A 114 -4.78 -1.17 13.97
C LEU A 114 -5.01 0.27 13.50
N LEU A 115 -6.20 0.83 13.75
CA LEU A 115 -6.51 2.21 13.38
C LEU A 115 -5.63 3.20 14.16
N ALA A 116 -5.45 3.00 15.46
CA ALA A 116 -4.58 3.86 16.27
C ALA A 116 -3.11 3.82 15.82
N VAL A 117 -2.60 2.65 15.43
CA VAL A 117 -1.25 2.51 14.84
C VAL A 117 -1.15 3.26 13.51
N SER A 118 -2.22 3.23 12.70
CA SER A 118 -2.27 3.99 11.45
C SER A 118 -2.29 5.50 11.71
N GLU A 119 -3.03 5.95 12.72
CA GLU A 119 -3.12 7.36 13.12
C GLU A 119 -1.77 7.93 13.56
N LEU A 120 -0.94 7.12 14.23
CA LEU A 120 0.42 7.52 14.64
C LEU A 120 1.35 7.81 13.45
N LYS A 121 1.02 7.36 12.24
CA LYS A 121 1.81 7.70 11.04
C LYS A 121 1.60 9.15 10.58
N PHE A 122 0.51 9.79 11.00
CA PHE A 122 0.16 11.17 10.63
C PHE A 122 0.65 12.21 11.64
N ALA A 123 1.10 11.77 12.82
CA ALA A 123 1.54 12.63 13.93
C ALA A 123 3.03 12.99 13.83
#